data_AF-A0A9R0R7B7-F1
#
_entry.id   AF-A0A9R0R7B7-F1
#
_cell.length_a   1.000
_cell.length_b   1.000
_cell.length_c   1.000
_cell.angle_alpha   90.00
_cell.angle_beta   90.00
_cell.angle_gamma   90.00
#
_symmetry.space_group_name_H-M   'P 1'
#
loop_
_entity.id
_entity.type
_entity.pdbx_description
1 polymer ?
#
loop_
_entity_poly.entity_id
_entity_poly.type
_entity_poly.pdbx_seq_one_letter_code
_entity_poly.pdbx_strand_id
1 'polypeptide(L)'
;MYIKKVIIEGFKSYREETSTEPFSPKVNVVVGANGSGKSNFFHAIRFVLSDMFQNLRSEDRGALLHEGAGHSVVSAFVEIIFDNSDNRIPVDKEEVRLRRTVASKKDEYYLDGKHVSKTEVMNLLESAGFSRSNPYYVVQQGKIASLTLMKDSERLDLLKEIGGTRVYEDRRRESLKIMQETANKRKQIDQVVRYLEERLRELDEEKEELKKYQQLDKQRRSLEYTILDHELNDARNELASMDDNRRQISERMSQADNEVVELRERVKSLEKEIKASTKGINETKSEKEDAEKKRTEALKVVSQIELDLRDLKDRISSEKRAKDEAVRELNSMRKESEKSKSELAQISKVHAAKLKEEEDISKSIMDREKRLSILYQKQGRATQFKNEAARDEWLRKEIHDLERVLLSNRKQESLLQEESQKLKDEINKLTNHIESRRSESSKLEAVLADKQKHHNDFTKQKNALQDERKSFWKEENSVTAEIDRLKEDLVKAQKSLDHATPGDIRRGLNSVSRIIRDHGIGGVFGPVLELVDCEEKFFTAVELVPCGG
;
A
#
# COMPACT_ATOMS: atom_id res chain seq x y z
N MET A 1 57.52 -60.45 -39.08
CA MET A 1 57.62 -59.09 -39.61
C MET A 1 59.07 -58.70 -39.83
N TYR A 2 59.43 -58.30 -41.04
CA TYR A 2 60.73 -57.68 -41.35
C TYR A 2 60.59 -56.65 -42.49
N ILE A 3 61.59 -55.78 -42.67
CA ILE A 3 61.61 -54.83 -43.78
C ILE A 3 61.98 -55.59 -45.05
N LYS A 4 61.04 -55.69 -45.99
CA LYS A 4 61.25 -56.36 -47.28
C LYS A 4 61.96 -55.46 -48.27
N LYS A 5 61.60 -54.17 -48.32
CA LYS A 5 62.13 -53.22 -49.30
C LYS A 5 62.03 -51.79 -48.80
N VAL A 6 62.98 -50.93 -49.19
CA VAL A 6 62.94 -49.49 -48.92
C VAL A 6 63.06 -48.72 -50.23
N ILE A 7 62.19 -47.72 -50.40
CA ILE A 7 62.16 -46.81 -51.56
C ILE A 7 62.37 -45.39 -51.03
N ILE A 8 63.31 -44.67 -51.63
CA ILE A 8 63.74 -43.34 -51.18
C ILE A 8 63.78 -42.42 -52.39
N GLU A 9 63.13 -41.26 -52.30
CA GLU A 9 63.19 -40.21 -53.32
C GLU A 9 63.33 -38.84 -52.66
N GLY A 10 64.20 -37.99 -53.22
CA GLY A 10 64.39 -36.60 -52.78
C GLY A 10 64.98 -36.41 -51.37
N PHE A 11 65.38 -37.48 -50.68
CA PHE A 11 65.82 -37.44 -49.28
C PHE A 11 67.34 -37.34 -49.14
N LYS A 12 67.84 -36.23 -48.57
CA LYS A 12 69.27 -35.96 -48.33
C LYS A 12 70.16 -36.25 -49.54
N SER A 13 70.91 -37.36 -49.56
CA SER A 13 71.82 -37.70 -50.68
C SER A 13 71.13 -38.42 -51.85
N TYR A 14 69.86 -38.82 -51.69
CA TYR A 14 69.09 -39.57 -52.68
C TYR A 14 68.20 -38.62 -53.46
N ARG A 15 68.62 -38.24 -54.68
CA ARG A 15 67.85 -37.33 -55.54
C ARG A 15 66.74 -38.07 -56.30
N GLU A 16 67.13 -39.11 -57.05
CA GLU A 16 66.21 -39.93 -57.84
C GLU A 16 65.63 -41.07 -57.01
N GLU A 17 64.48 -41.60 -57.44
CA GLU A 17 63.84 -42.75 -56.81
C GLU A 17 64.80 -43.94 -56.80
N THR A 18 65.30 -44.24 -55.60
CA THR A 18 66.21 -45.34 -55.36
C THR A 18 65.47 -46.41 -54.59
N SER A 19 65.37 -47.59 -55.19
CA SER A 19 64.69 -48.75 -54.63
C SER A 19 65.72 -49.82 -54.29
N THR A 20 65.74 -50.32 -53.06
CA THR A 20 66.59 -51.45 -52.70
C THR A 20 66.09 -52.75 -53.33
N GLU A 21 66.99 -53.69 -53.56
CA GLU A 21 66.58 -55.09 -53.76
C GLU A 21 65.90 -55.63 -52.49
N PRO A 22 65.08 -56.70 -52.61
CA PRO A 22 64.45 -57.31 -51.45
C PRO A 22 65.49 -57.76 -50.41
N PHE A 23 65.34 -57.31 -49.18
CA PHE A 23 66.23 -57.68 -48.08
C PHE A 23 66.02 -59.14 -47.65
N SER A 24 67.10 -59.76 -47.17
CA SER A 24 67.02 -61.06 -46.50
C SER A 24 66.35 -60.89 -45.13
N PRO A 25 65.49 -61.83 -44.69
CA PRO A 25 64.91 -61.81 -43.35
C PRO A 25 65.94 -62.03 -42.22
N LYS A 26 67.18 -62.38 -42.55
CA LYS A 26 68.26 -62.65 -41.58
C LYS A 26 69.16 -61.42 -41.40
N VAL A 27 70.38 -61.46 -41.96
CA VAL A 27 71.41 -60.44 -41.75
C VAL A 27 71.70 -59.74 -43.07
N ASN A 28 71.63 -58.41 -43.05
CA ASN A 28 71.95 -57.56 -44.20
C ASN A 28 73.08 -56.61 -43.82
N VAL A 29 74.15 -56.56 -44.62
CA VAL A 29 75.32 -55.72 -44.36
C VAL A 29 75.45 -54.67 -45.46
N VAL A 30 75.44 -53.40 -45.07
CA VAL A 30 75.58 -52.27 -46.00
C VAL A 30 77.01 -51.76 -45.95
N VAL A 31 77.75 -51.92 -47.05
CA VAL A 31 79.13 -51.45 -47.21
C VAL A 31 79.22 -50.35 -48.27
N GLY A 32 80.25 -49.51 -48.20
CA GLY A 32 80.46 -48.42 -49.16
C GLY A 32 81.57 -47.47 -48.73
N ALA A 33 82.03 -46.61 -49.63
CA ALA A 33 83.08 -45.61 -49.34
C ALA A 33 82.63 -44.57 -48.30
N ASN A 34 83.57 -43.92 -47.62
CA ASN A 34 83.24 -42.82 -46.70
C ASN A 34 82.55 -41.68 -47.48
N GLY A 35 81.44 -41.16 -46.96
CA GLY A 35 80.64 -40.15 -47.64
C GLY A 35 79.63 -40.68 -48.69
N SER A 36 79.57 -41.99 -48.96
CA SER A 36 78.66 -42.57 -49.97
C SER A 36 77.17 -42.61 -49.59
N GLY A 37 76.73 -41.83 -48.61
CA GLY A 37 75.31 -41.78 -48.19
C GLY A 37 74.84 -42.89 -47.24
N LYS A 38 75.71 -43.80 -46.77
CA LYS A 38 75.32 -44.90 -45.85
C LYS A 38 74.57 -44.44 -44.61
N SER A 39 75.05 -43.39 -43.94
CA SER A 39 74.37 -42.84 -42.77
C SER A 39 72.99 -42.28 -43.16
N ASN A 40 72.89 -41.64 -44.33
CA ASN A 40 71.63 -41.09 -44.83
C ASN A 40 70.59 -42.16 -45.15
N PHE A 41 71.01 -43.36 -45.57
CA PHE A 41 70.13 -44.53 -45.71
C PHE A 41 69.46 -44.92 -44.38
N PHE A 42 70.24 -45.07 -43.31
CA PHE A 42 69.68 -45.39 -41.99
C PHE A 42 68.86 -44.23 -41.42
N HIS A 43 69.22 -42.98 -41.74
CA HIS A 43 68.40 -41.82 -41.43
C HIS A 43 67.03 -41.85 -42.12
N ALA A 44 66.94 -42.32 -43.38
CA ALA A 44 65.68 -42.46 -44.10
C ALA A 44 64.77 -43.50 -43.45
N ILE A 45 65.30 -44.68 -43.09
CA ILE A 45 64.54 -45.71 -42.38
C ILE A 45 64.03 -45.19 -41.03
N ARG A 46 64.90 -44.50 -40.28
CA ARG A 46 64.54 -43.90 -38.99
C ARG A 46 63.49 -42.79 -39.16
N PHE A 47 63.54 -42.04 -40.25
CA PHE A 47 62.58 -40.97 -40.52
C PHE A 47 61.15 -41.50 -40.61
N VAL A 48 60.92 -42.71 -41.13
CA VAL A 48 59.58 -43.32 -41.16
C VAL A 48 59.20 -43.93 -39.81
N LEU A 49 60.13 -44.62 -39.15
CA LEU A 49 59.84 -45.43 -37.96
C LEU A 49 59.90 -44.70 -36.62
N SER A 50 60.62 -43.57 -36.53
CA SER A 50 60.92 -42.92 -35.25
C SER A 50 60.08 -41.67 -34.97
N ASP A 51 59.72 -41.52 -33.70
CA ASP A 51 59.07 -40.35 -33.10
C ASP A 51 59.98 -39.09 -33.06
N MET A 52 61.31 -39.23 -33.15
CA MET A 52 62.26 -38.10 -32.98
C MET A 52 62.09 -36.95 -33.99
N PHE A 53 61.44 -37.21 -35.12
CA PHE A 53 61.18 -36.24 -36.18
C PHE A 53 59.78 -35.60 -36.07
N GLN A 54 59.15 -35.67 -34.90
CA GLN A 54 57.79 -35.15 -34.70
C GLN A 54 57.70 -33.63 -34.54
N ASN A 55 58.74 -32.98 -34.01
CA ASN A 55 58.76 -31.54 -33.71
C ASN A 55 59.84 -30.79 -34.51
N LEU A 56 60.09 -31.22 -35.76
CA LEU A 56 61.02 -30.53 -36.65
C LEU A 56 60.52 -29.13 -36.97
N ARG A 57 61.40 -28.12 -36.83
CA ARG A 57 61.14 -26.76 -37.34
C ARG A 57 61.17 -26.78 -38.87
N SER A 58 60.63 -25.74 -39.50
CA SER A 58 60.61 -25.63 -40.96
C SER A 58 62.01 -25.71 -41.59
N GLU A 59 63.02 -25.16 -40.92
CA GLU A 59 64.44 -25.24 -41.31
C GLU A 59 64.96 -26.69 -41.27
N ASP A 60 64.67 -27.43 -40.20
CA ASP A 60 65.09 -28.82 -40.05
C ASP A 60 64.39 -29.75 -41.06
N ARG A 61 63.16 -29.41 -41.49
CA ARG A 61 62.47 -30.13 -42.58
C ARG A 61 63.11 -29.85 -43.94
N GLY A 62 63.55 -28.61 -44.17
CA GLY A 62 64.33 -28.25 -45.36
C GLY A 62 65.60 -29.08 -45.48
N ALA A 63 66.32 -29.25 -44.36
CA ALA A 63 67.57 -30.03 -44.29
C ALA A 63 67.39 -31.55 -44.54
N LEU A 64 66.16 -32.06 -44.62
CA LEU A 64 65.88 -33.44 -45.02
C LEU A 64 65.73 -33.60 -46.54
N LEU A 65 65.45 -32.51 -47.26
CA LEU A 65 65.35 -32.51 -48.72
C LEU A 65 66.75 -32.54 -49.34
N HIS A 66 66.85 -33.06 -50.56
CA HIS A 66 68.11 -33.09 -51.29
C HIS A 66 68.59 -31.69 -51.68
N GLU A 67 69.77 -31.30 -51.18
CA GLU A 67 70.47 -30.08 -51.57
C GLU A 67 71.69 -30.45 -52.42
N GLY A 68 71.63 -30.17 -53.73
CA GLY A 68 72.69 -30.52 -54.68
C GLY A 68 72.64 -29.67 -55.95
N ALA A 69 73.64 -29.82 -56.83
CA ALA A 69 73.68 -29.09 -58.10
C ALA A 69 72.56 -29.56 -59.04
N GLY A 70 71.56 -28.71 -59.29
CA GLY A 70 70.39 -29.00 -60.13
C GLY A 70 69.11 -28.30 -59.65
N HIS A 71 67.95 -28.77 -60.13
CA HIS A 71 66.65 -28.30 -59.65
C HIS A 71 66.41 -28.71 -58.19
N SER A 72 65.94 -27.76 -57.38
CA SER A 72 65.55 -28.02 -55.99
C SER A 72 64.34 -28.95 -55.92
N VAL A 73 64.42 -29.96 -55.05
CA VAL A 73 63.34 -30.94 -54.85
C VAL A 73 62.30 -30.36 -53.89
N VAL A 74 61.03 -30.30 -54.32
CA VAL A 74 59.94 -29.69 -53.54
C VAL A 74 59.42 -30.61 -52.43
N SER A 75 59.55 -31.92 -52.59
CA SER A 75 59.10 -32.94 -51.64
C SER A 75 59.97 -34.20 -51.72
N ALA A 76 60.24 -34.81 -50.57
CA ALA A 76 60.88 -36.10 -50.46
C ALA A 76 59.91 -37.12 -49.87
N PHE A 77 60.02 -38.38 -50.24
CA PHE A 77 59.33 -39.45 -49.53
C PHE A 77 60.25 -40.63 -49.26
N VAL A 78 59.91 -41.34 -48.19
CA VAL A 78 60.51 -42.62 -47.86
C VAL A 78 59.37 -43.61 -47.66
N GLU A 79 59.41 -44.70 -48.41
CA GLU A 79 58.44 -45.79 -48.31
C GLU A 79 59.13 -47.08 -47.87
N ILE A 80 58.63 -47.68 -46.81
CA ILE A 80 59.08 -48.95 -46.28
C ILE A 80 57.99 -49.98 -46.52
N ILE A 81 58.37 -51.08 -47.18
CA ILE A 81 57.50 -52.24 -47.38
C ILE A 81 57.87 -53.29 -46.35
N PHE A 82 56.93 -53.59 -45.46
CA PHE A 82 57.04 -54.64 -44.46
C PHE A 82 56.40 -55.93 -44.97
N ASP A 83 57.07 -57.05 -44.70
CA ASP A 83 56.43 -58.36 -44.73
C ASP A 83 55.69 -58.55 -43.39
N ASN A 84 54.37 -58.71 -43.45
CA ASN A 84 53.45 -58.84 -42.30
C ASN A 84 52.85 -60.25 -42.21
N SER A 85 53.57 -61.28 -42.66
CA SER A 85 53.08 -62.68 -42.61
C SER A 85 52.75 -63.18 -41.19
N ASP A 86 53.27 -62.53 -40.14
CA ASP A 86 52.99 -62.81 -38.73
C ASP A 86 51.83 -61.97 -38.16
N ASN A 87 51.13 -61.17 -38.97
CA ASN A 87 50.00 -60.31 -38.58
C ASN A 87 50.27 -59.43 -37.35
N ARG A 88 51.53 -58.99 -37.21
CA ARG A 88 51.97 -58.16 -36.09
C ARG A 88 51.51 -56.72 -36.22
N ILE A 89 51.39 -56.24 -37.46
CA ILE A 89 50.65 -55.03 -37.78
C ILE A 89 49.18 -55.44 -37.98
N PRO A 90 48.20 -54.80 -37.29
CA PRO A 90 46.78 -55.13 -37.40
C PRO A 90 46.15 -54.62 -38.72
N VAL A 91 46.72 -55.06 -39.84
CA VAL A 91 46.26 -54.80 -41.21
C VAL A 91 46.20 -56.15 -41.91
N ASP A 92 45.04 -56.45 -42.52
CA ASP A 92 44.76 -57.73 -43.18
C ASP A 92 45.42 -57.80 -44.58
N LYS A 93 46.76 -57.70 -44.59
CA LYS A 93 47.61 -57.81 -45.78
C LYS A 93 48.95 -58.42 -45.42
N GLU A 94 49.43 -59.29 -46.31
CA GLU A 94 50.76 -59.92 -46.20
C GLU A 94 51.91 -58.91 -46.43
N GLU A 95 51.68 -57.86 -47.22
CA GLU A 95 52.62 -56.75 -47.41
C GLU A 95 51.97 -55.43 -47.00
N VAL A 96 52.64 -54.70 -46.12
CA VAL A 96 52.19 -53.38 -45.63
C VAL A 96 53.17 -52.31 -46.08
N ARG A 97 52.69 -51.29 -46.80
CA ARG A 97 53.50 -50.17 -47.29
C ARG A 97 53.27 -48.94 -46.42
N LEU A 98 54.30 -48.50 -45.71
CA LEU A 98 54.27 -47.27 -44.93
C LEU A 98 55.15 -46.22 -45.60
N ARG A 99 54.53 -45.14 -46.07
CA ARG A 99 55.19 -44.03 -46.72
C ARG A 99 55.04 -42.76 -45.90
N ARG A 100 56.14 -42.05 -45.67
CA ARG A 100 56.14 -40.70 -45.08
C ARG A 100 56.66 -39.71 -46.10
N THR A 101 55.86 -38.70 -46.41
CA THR A 101 56.19 -37.65 -47.37
C THR A 101 56.44 -36.35 -46.63
N VAL A 102 57.61 -35.75 -46.84
CA VAL A 102 58.01 -34.46 -46.28
C VAL A 102 58.16 -33.42 -47.38
N ALA A 103 57.53 -32.28 -47.17
CA ALA A 103 57.74 -31.06 -47.93
C ALA A 103 58.01 -29.92 -46.94
N SER A 104 58.53 -28.78 -47.40
CA SER A 104 58.89 -27.66 -46.52
C SER A 104 57.75 -27.20 -45.60
N LYS A 105 56.48 -27.42 -46.00
CA LYS A 105 55.27 -27.04 -45.24
C LYS A 105 54.37 -28.20 -44.81
N LYS A 106 54.62 -29.42 -45.28
CA LYS A 106 53.72 -30.58 -45.07
C LYS A 106 54.50 -31.82 -44.65
N ASP A 107 53.92 -32.61 -43.76
CA ASP A 107 54.44 -33.90 -43.32
C ASP A 107 53.23 -34.84 -43.23
N GLU A 108 53.16 -35.80 -44.15
CA GLU A 108 51.99 -36.65 -44.36
C GLU A 108 52.40 -38.12 -44.32
N TYR A 109 51.54 -38.95 -43.71
CA TYR A 109 51.74 -40.38 -43.67
C TYR A 109 50.71 -41.08 -44.55
N TYR A 110 51.19 -42.08 -45.29
CA TYR A 110 50.38 -42.92 -46.16
C TYR A 110 50.59 -44.38 -45.77
N LEU A 111 49.49 -45.11 -45.57
CA LEU A 111 49.48 -46.55 -45.34
C LEU A 111 48.79 -47.20 -46.54
N ASP A 112 49.52 -48.00 -47.30
CA ASP A 112 49.06 -48.61 -48.56
C ASP A 112 48.41 -47.61 -49.53
N GLY A 113 48.98 -46.40 -49.60
CA GLY A 113 48.48 -45.32 -50.46
C GLY A 113 47.30 -44.53 -49.90
N LYS A 114 46.75 -44.90 -48.73
CA LYS A 114 45.72 -44.10 -48.03
C LYS A 114 46.37 -43.14 -47.05
N HIS A 115 45.91 -41.89 -47.03
CA HIS A 115 46.36 -40.90 -46.05
C HIS A 115 45.86 -41.29 -44.64
N VAL A 116 46.77 -41.34 -43.66
CA VAL A 116 46.47 -41.76 -42.28
C VAL A 116 46.97 -40.70 -41.30
N SER A 117 46.26 -40.51 -40.19
CA SER A 117 46.70 -39.56 -39.16
C SER A 117 47.98 -40.05 -38.46
N LYS A 118 48.83 -39.10 -38.07
CA LYS A 118 50.07 -39.38 -37.33
C LYS A 118 49.81 -40.24 -36.08
N THR A 119 48.75 -39.93 -35.33
CA THR A 119 48.41 -40.65 -34.09
C THR A 119 48.08 -42.11 -34.37
N GLU A 120 47.35 -42.38 -35.45
CA GLU A 120 47.02 -43.75 -35.87
C GLU A 120 48.25 -44.53 -36.30
N VAL A 121 49.14 -43.95 -37.13
CA VAL A 121 50.41 -44.60 -37.52
C VAL A 121 51.26 -44.93 -36.31
N MET A 122 51.36 -44.02 -35.35
CA MET A 122 52.14 -44.24 -34.14
C MET A 122 51.53 -45.32 -33.24
N ASN A 123 50.19 -45.39 -33.12
CA ASN A 123 49.51 -46.48 -32.42
C ASN A 123 49.69 -47.83 -33.14
N LEU A 124 49.73 -47.82 -34.48
CA LEU A 124 49.97 -48.99 -35.31
C LEU A 124 51.38 -49.55 -35.11
N LEU A 125 52.38 -48.66 -35.16
CA LEU A 125 53.78 -49.00 -34.89
C LEU A 125 53.98 -49.52 -33.47
N GLU A 126 53.33 -48.88 -32.48
CA GLU A 126 53.37 -49.32 -31.08
C GLU A 126 52.76 -50.72 -30.89
N SER A 127 51.62 -51.00 -31.55
CA SER A 127 50.98 -52.32 -31.56
C SER A 127 51.89 -53.39 -32.20
N ALA A 128 52.64 -53.02 -33.24
CA ALA A 128 53.62 -53.88 -33.88
C ALA A 128 54.93 -54.04 -33.07
N GLY A 129 55.05 -53.39 -31.91
CA GLY A 129 56.22 -53.47 -31.03
C GLY A 129 57.34 -52.47 -31.35
N PHE A 130 57.11 -51.55 -32.29
CA PHE A 130 57.93 -50.34 -32.45
C PHE A 130 57.44 -49.30 -31.44
N SER A 131 57.80 -49.48 -30.17
CA SER A 131 57.39 -48.56 -29.12
C SER A 131 58.00 -47.16 -29.35
N ARG A 132 57.18 -46.10 -29.22
CA ARG A 132 57.62 -44.69 -29.18
C ARG A 132 58.72 -44.46 -28.14
N SER A 133 58.61 -45.26 -27.10
CA SER A 133 59.34 -45.18 -25.87
C SER A 133 60.68 -45.95 -26.01
N ASN A 134 60.77 -47.03 -26.79
CA ASN A 134 62.02 -47.80 -26.93
C ASN A 134 62.85 -47.40 -28.17
N PRO A 135 63.83 -46.49 -28.11
CA PRO A 135 64.65 -46.09 -29.27
C PRO A 135 65.68 -47.15 -29.69
N TYR A 136 65.84 -48.26 -28.98
CA TYR A 136 66.99 -49.15 -29.12
C TYR A 136 66.90 -50.14 -30.29
N TYR A 137 65.83 -50.09 -31.09
CA TYR A 137 65.83 -50.71 -32.42
C TYR A 137 66.69 -49.94 -33.44
N VAL A 138 67.15 -48.71 -33.12
CA VAL A 138 68.16 -47.98 -33.92
C VAL A 138 69.29 -47.48 -33.02
N VAL A 139 70.48 -48.06 -33.17
CA VAL A 139 71.68 -47.61 -32.45
C VAL A 139 72.45 -46.61 -33.30
N GLN A 140 72.46 -45.34 -32.88
CA GLN A 140 73.27 -44.31 -33.52
C GLN A 140 74.74 -44.37 -33.09
N GLN A 141 75.61 -43.82 -33.93
CA GLN A 141 76.96 -43.48 -33.54
C GLN A 141 76.94 -42.63 -32.26
N GLY A 142 77.72 -43.01 -31.25
CA GLY A 142 77.78 -42.35 -29.94
C GLY A 142 76.69 -42.75 -28.94
N LYS A 143 75.60 -43.41 -29.35
CA LYS A 143 74.52 -43.84 -28.42
C LYS A 143 75.01 -44.89 -27.43
N ILE A 144 75.94 -45.76 -27.83
CA ILE A 144 76.55 -46.76 -26.95
C ILE A 144 77.30 -46.08 -25.79
N ALA A 145 78.06 -45.01 -26.05
CA ALA A 145 78.73 -44.24 -25.00
C ALA A 145 77.71 -43.54 -24.07
N SER A 146 76.59 -43.05 -24.64
CA SER A 146 75.53 -42.46 -23.81
C SER A 146 74.89 -43.47 -22.87
N LEU A 147 74.65 -44.71 -23.32
CA LEU A 147 74.13 -45.81 -22.49
C LEU A 147 75.05 -46.13 -21.31
N THR A 148 76.37 -46.13 -21.52
CA THR A 148 77.34 -46.37 -20.45
C THR A 148 77.42 -45.23 -19.43
N LEU A 149 77.03 -44.01 -19.81
CA LEU A 149 77.08 -42.81 -18.98
C LEU A 149 75.73 -42.45 -18.33
N MET A 150 74.65 -43.18 -18.62
CA MET A 150 73.32 -42.92 -18.05
C MET A 150 73.29 -43.07 -16.54
N LYS A 151 72.53 -42.17 -15.88
CA LYS A 151 72.25 -42.27 -14.45
C LYS A 151 71.33 -43.46 -14.16
N ASP A 152 71.37 -43.98 -12.95
CA ASP A 152 70.56 -45.15 -12.56
C ASP A 152 69.06 -44.91 -12.69
N SER A 153 68.58 -43.67 -12.48
CA SER A 153 67.18 -43.30 -12.70
C SER A 153 66.78 -43.40 -14.18
N GLU A 154 67.62 -42.90 -15.09
CA GLU A 154 67.39 -42.97 -16.53
C GLU A 154 67.47 -44.43 -17.02
N ARG A 155 68.34 -45.23 -16.42
CA ARG A 155 68.43 -46.67 -16.68
C ARG A 155 67.19 -47.41 -16.18
N LEU A 156 66.63 -47.02 -15.04
CA LEU A 156 65.37 -47.58 -14.54
C LEU A 156 64.19 -47.21 -15.43
N ASP A 157 64.10 -45.94 -15.86
CA ASP A 157 63.06 -45.51 -16.80
C ASP A 157 63.16 -46.27 -18.11
N LEU A 158 64.38 -46.50 -18.59
CA LEU A 158 64.65 -47.37 -19.72
C LEU A 158 64.17 -48.82 -19.49
N LEU A 159 64.44 -49.40 -18.32
CA LEU A 159 63.97 -50.76 -18.01
C LEU A 159 62.45 -50.85 -17.94
N LYS A 160 61.78 -49.83 -17.37
CA LYS A 160 60.31 -49.73 -17.35
C LYS A 160 59.73 -49.60 -18.75
N GLU A 161 60.44 -48.91 -19.62
CA GLU A 161 60.08 -48.69 -21.00
C GLU A 161 60.22 -49.94 -21.86
N ILE A 162 61.33 -50.68 -21.70
CA ILE A 162 61.52 -52.02 -22.29
C ILE A 162 60.49 -53.01 -21.75
N GLY A 163 60.18 -52.93 -20.45
CA GLY A 163 59.16 -53.75 -19.79
C GLY A 163 57.72 -53.35 -20.13
N GLY A 164 57.51 -52.28 -20.91
CA GLY A 164 56.17 -51.80 -21.30
C GLY A 164 55.32 -51.27 -20.14
N THR A 165 55.86 -51.11 -18.93
CA THR A 165 55.11 -50.69 -17.74
C THR A 165 54.80 -49.20 -17.72
N ARG A 166 55.50 -48.40 -18.53
CA ARG A 166 55.31 -46.94 -18.63
C ARG A 166 53.88 -46.54 -19.02
N VAL A 167 53.29 -47.21 -20.02
CA VAL A 167 51.92 -46.93 -20.48
C VAL A 167 50.90 -47.19 -19.37
N TYR A 168 51.10 -48.26 -18.59
CA TYR A 168 50.26 -48.58 -17.45
C TYR A 168 50.40 -47.54 -16.33
N GLU A 169 51.62 -47.13 -15.98
CA GLU A 169 51.86 -46.10 -14.96
C GLU A 169 51.21 -44.75 -15.32
N ASP A 170 51.31 -44.33 -16.59
CA ASP A 170 50.72 -43.08 -17.05
C ASP A 170 49.18 -43.14 -17.04
N ARG A 171 48.57 -44.22 -17.54
CA ARG A 171 47.10 -44.42 -17.45
C ARG A 171 46.61 -44.48 -16.01
N ARG A 172 47.36 -45.11 -15.11
CA ARG A 172 47.03 -45.17 -13.68
C ARG A 172 47.07 -43.77 -13.06
N ARG A 173 48.10 -42.97 -13.37
CA ARG A 173 48.22 -41.59 -12.86
C ARG A 173 47.06 -40.72 -13.33
N GLU A 174 46.68 -40.81 -14.60
CA GLU A 174 45.53 -40.11 -15.16
C GLU A 174 44.21 -40.54 -14.48
N SER A 175 44.01 -41.84 -14.32
CA SER A 175 42.82 -42.40 -13.65
C SER A 175 42.71 -41.92 -12.19
N LEU A 176 43.83 -41.88 -11.45
CA LEU A 176 43.85 -41.37 -10.09
C LEU A 176 43.47 -39.89 -10.01
N LYS A 177 43.92 -39.08 -10.98
CA LYS A 177 43.54 -37.67 -11.07
C LYS A 177 42.03 -37.51 -11.28
N ILE A 178 41.46 -38.26 -12.22
CA ILE A 178 40.00 -38.25 -12.49
C ILE A 178 39.22 -38.68 -11.23
N MET A 179 39.69 -39.70 -10.52
CA MET A 179 39.07 -40.17 -9.28
C MET A 179 39.07 -39.09 -8.19
N GLN A 180 40.17 -38.36 -8.05
CA GLN A 180 40.28 -37.25 -7.09
C GLN A 180 39.33 -36.09 -7.44
N GLU A 181 39.25 -35.70 -8.72
CA GLU A 181 38.32 -34.68 -9.19
C GLU A 181 36.86 -35.10 -8.94
N THR A 182 36.54 -36.36 -9.18
CA THR A 182 35.20 -36.92 -8.94
C THR A 182 34.85 -36.94 -7.45
N ALA A 183 35.80 -37.29 -6.58
CA ALA A 183 35.60 -37.24 -5.14
C ALA A 183 35.34 -35.81 -4.64
N ASN A 184 36.00 -34.80 -5.21
CA ASN A 184 35.75 -33.40 -4.88
C ASN A 184 34.35 -32.95 -5.34
N LYS A 185 33.94 -33.32 -6.55
CA LYS A 185 32.57 -33.05 -7.05
C LYS A 185 31.51 -33.68 -6.15
N ARG A 186 31.73 -34.93 -5.71
CA ARG A 186 30.82 -35.60 -4.77
C ARG A 186 30.69 -34.84 -3.45
N LYS A 187 31.81 -34.38 -2.86
CA LYS A 187 31.77 -33.58 -1.63
C LYS A 187 30.95 -32.30 -1.79
N GLN A 188 31.04 -31.63 -2.95
CA GLN A 188 30.22 -30.45 -3.24
C GLN A 188 28.73 -30.80 -3.31
N ILE A 189 28.38 -31.91 -3.97
CA ILE A 189 27.00 -32.39 -4.02
C ILE A 189 26.48 -32.69 -2.61
N ASP A 190 27.27 -33.37 -1.78
CA ASP A 190 26.87 -33.70 -0.39
C ASP A 190 26.62 -32.43 0.44
N GLN A 191 27.39 -31.36 0.23
CA GLN A 191 27.15 -30.05 0.87
C GLN A 191 25.84 -29.41 0.41
N VAL A 192 25.55 -29.44 -0.88
CA VAL A 192 24.29 -28.91 -1.44
C VAL A 192 23.10 -29.69 -0.92
N VAL A 193 23.21 -31.03 -0.83
CA VAL A 193 22.15 -31.88 -0.27
C VAL A 193 21.87 -31.51 1.18
N ARG A 194 22.89 -31.34 2.02
CA ARG A 194 22.69 -30.90 3.42
C ARG A 194 22.00 -29.54 3.52
N TYR A 195 22.38 -28.59 2.67
CA TYR A 195 21.72 -27.30 2.60
C TYR A 195 20.24 -27.42 2.20
N LEU A 196 19.93 -28.29 1.23
CA LEU A 196 18.55 -28.58 0.83
C LEU A 196 17.75 -29.25 1.95
N GLU A 197 18.35 -30.15 2.73
CA GLU A 197 17.70 -30.78 3.89
C GLU A 197 17.43 -29.80 5.03
N GLU A 198 18.29 -28.80 5.22
CA GLU A 198 18.06 -27.70 6.17
C GLU A 198 16.93 -26.79 5.68
N ARG A 199 16.96 -26.40 4.40
CA ARG A 199 15.90 -25.59 3.80
C ARG A 199 14.54 -26.30 3.80
N LEU A 200 14.54 -27.62 3.63
CA LEU A 200 13.33 -28.43 3.71
C LEU A 200 12.75 -28.44 5.13
N ARG A 201 13.60 -28.48 6.16
CA ARG A 201 13.15 -28.38 7.56
C ARG A 201 12.54 -27.02 7.88
N GLU A 202 13.16 -25.93 7.42
CA GLU A 202 12.58 -24.58 7.54
C GLU A 202 11.20 -24.51 6.86
N LEU A 203 11.05 -25.07 5.66
CA LEU A 203 9.78 -25.12 4.95
C LEU A 203 8.71 -25.96 5.68
N ASP A 204 9.10 -27.05 6.34
CA ASP A 204 8.18 -27.83 7.16
C ASP A 204 7.71 -27.06 8.40
N GLU A 205 8.58 -26.27 9.02
CA GLU A 205 8.21 -25.36 10.12
C GLU A 205 7.25 -24.26 9.65
N GLU A 206 7.56 -23.59 8.52
CA GLU A 206 6.69 -22.58 7.90
C GLU A 206 5.31 -23.17 7.54
N LYS A 207 5.27 -24.42 7.07
CA LYS A 207 4.02 -25.13 6.75
C LYS A 207 3.17 -25.37 8.00
N GLU A 208 3.78 -25.80 9.10
CA GLU A 208 3.05 -26.00 10.36
C GLU A 208 2.56 -24.67 10.96
N GLU A 209 3.33 -23.59 10.83
CA GLU A 209 2.90 -22.24 11.20
C GLU A 209 1.70 -21.78 10.34
N LEU A 210 1.77 -21.96 9.02
CA LEU A 210 0.67 -21.62 8.11
C LEU A 210 -0.60 -22.42 8.43
N LYS A 211 -0.46 -23.70 8.78
CA LYS A 211 -1.58 -24.54 9.19
C LYS A 211 -2.24 -24.05 10.47
N LYS A 212 -1.45 -23.65 11.47
CA LYS A 212 -1.96 -23.00 12.70
C LYS A 212 -2.67 -21.69 12.37
N TYR A 213 -2.06 -20.86 11.52
CA TYR A 213 -2.68 -19.61 11.06
C TYR A 213 -4.03 -19.85 10.39
N GLN A 214 -4.13 -20.82 9.46
CA GLN A 214 -5.39 -21.15 8.79
C GLN A 214 -6.47 -21.62 9.77
N GLN A 215 -6.09 -22.39 10.80
CA GLN A 215 -7.03 -22.82 11.83
C GLN A 215 -7.53 -21.63 12.66
N LEU A 216 -6.63 -20.72 13.06
CA LEU A 216 -6.98 -19.50 13.77
C LEU A 216 -7.81 -18.53 12.92
N ASP A 217 -7.49 -18.37 11.64
CA ASP A 217 -8.28 -17.54 10.72
C ASP A 217 -9.68 -18.11 10.50
N LYS A 218 -9.81 -19.44 10.39
CA LYS A 218 -11.12 -20.10 10.34
C LYS A 218 -11.94 -19.84 11.60
N GLN A 219 -11.32 -19.90 12.78
CA GLN A 219 -11.97 -19.55 14.05
C GLN A 219 -12.37 -18.07 14.08
N ARG A 220 -11.46 -17.17 13.68
CA ARG A 220 -11.72 -15.73 13.58
C ARG A 220 -12.93 -15.45 12.69
N ARG A 221 -12.96 -16.01 11.48
CA ARG A 221 -14.08 -15.85 10.53
C ARG A 221 -15.39 -16.41 11.07
N SER A 222 -15.36 -17.51 11.82
CA SER A 222 -16.55 -18.06 12.46
C SER A 222 -17.09 -17.16 13.57
N LEU A 223 -16.21 -16.56 14.37
CA LEU A 223 -16.58 -15.61 15.42
C LEU A 223 -17.09 -14.31 14.81
N GLU A 224 -16.41 -13.79 13.81
CA GLU A 224 -16.82 -12.59 13.05
C GLU A 224 -18.21 -12.77 12.45
N TYR A 225 -18.48 -13.92 11.81
CA TYR A 225 -19.81 -14.25 11.32
C TYR A 225 -20.85 -14.29 12.44
N THR A 226 -20.51 -14.86 13.60
CA THR A 226 -21.44 -14.95 14.75
C THR A 226 -21.76 -13.58 15.33
N ILE A 227 -20.77 -12.68 15.42
CA ILE A 227 -20.97 -11.30 15.88
C ILE A 227 -21.87 -10.55 14.90
N LEU A 228 -21.57 -10.64 13.59
CA LEU A 228 -22.38 -9.98 12.57
C LEU A 228 -23.82 -10.52 12.52
N ASP A 229 -24.02 -11.83 12.72
CA ASP A 229 -25.35 -12.42 12.81
C ASP A 229 -26.13 -11.93 14.05
N HIS A 230 -25.43 -11.76 15.19
CA HIS A 230 -26.01 -11.19 16.40
C HIS A 230 -26.42 -9.72 16.19
N GLU A 231 -25.52 -8.89 15.67
CA GLU A 231 -25.79 -7.48 15.35
C GLU A 231 -26.97 -7.35 14.37
N LEU A 232 -27.03 -8.23 13.37
CA LEU A 232 -28.12 -8.27 12.41
C LEU A 232 -29.45 -8.65 13.07
N ASN A 233 -29.46 -9.61 14.00
CA ASN A 233 -30.65 -9.96 14.76
C ASN A 233 -31.09 -8.85 15.72
N ASP A 234 -30.15 -8.17 16.39
CA ASP A 234 -30.47 -7.01 17.22
C ASP A 234 -31.10 -5.89 16.40
N ALA A 235 -30.52 -5.56 15.24
CA ALA A 235 -31.08 -4.58 14.32
C ALA A 235 -32.48 -4.97 13.83
N ARG A 236 -32.72 -6.28 13.56
CA ARG A 236 -34.06 -6.78 13.21
C ARG A 236 -35.06 -6.64 14.36
N ASN A 237 -34.64 -6.91 15.59
CA ASN A 237 -35.49 -6.78 16.78
C ASN A 237 -35.84 -5.31 17.04
N GLU A 238 -34.85 -4.40 16.93
CA GLU A 238 -35.09 -2.97 17.02
C GLU A 238 -36.06 -2.50 15.93
N LEU A 239 -35.87 -2.94 14.69
CA LEU A 239 -36.76 -2.58 13.58
C LEU A 239 -38.19 -3.07 13.82
N ALA A 240 -38.36 -4.30 14.33
CA ALA A 240 -39.66 -4.83 14.71
C ALA A 240 -40.32 -4.02 15.83
N SER A 241 -39.54 -3.59 16.84
CA SER A 241 -40.04 -2.74 17.93
C SER A 241 -40.45 -1.35 17.44
N MET A 242 -39.70 -0.77 16.49
CA MET A 242 -40.03 0.51 15.87
C MET A 242 -41.30 0.39 15.02
N ASP A 243 -41.46 -0.72 14.30
CA ASP A 243 -42.68 -0.98 13.53
C ASP A 243 -43.91 -1.13 14.43
N ASP A 244 -43.78 -1.79 15.58
CA ASP A 244 -44.86 -1.90 16.56
C ASP A 244 -45.21 -0.52 17.17
N ASN A 245 -44.19 0.25 17.58
CA ASN A 245 -44.39 1.62 18.05
C ASN A 245 -45.07 2.50 17.00
N ARG A 246 -44.68 2.37 15.73
CA ARG A 246 -45.30 3.10 14.62
C ARG A 246 -46.76 2.71 14.44
N ARG A 247 -47.10 1.41 14.56
CA ARG A 247 -48.50 0.94 14.54
C ARG A 247 -49.30 1.53 15.69
N GLN A 248 -48.79 1.48 16.92
CA GLN A 248 -49.45 2.06 18.10
C GLN A 248 -49.69 3.57 17.94
N ILE A 249 -48.70 4.31 17.41
CA ILE A 249 -48.85 5.75 17.12
C ILE A 249 -49.92 5.97 16.04
N SER A 250 -49.93 5.17 14.98
CA SER A 250 -50.94 5.25 13.93
C SER A 250 -52.35 4.98 14.45
N GLU A 251 -52.52 4.01 15.34
CA GLU A 251 -53.81 3.71 16.00
C GLU A 251 -54.26 4.87 16.89
N ARG A 252 -53.36 5.43 17.72
CA ARG A 252 -53.66 6.62 18.53
C ARG A 252 -54.03 7.82 17.67
N MET A 253 -53.35 8.02 16.54
CA MET A 253 -53.65 9.09 15.60
C MET A 253 -55.04 8.90 14.99
N SER A 254 -55.40 7.68 14.60
CA SER A 254 -56.74 7.37 14.11
C SER A 254 -57.83 7.58 15.18
N GLN A 255 -57.55 7.22 16.44
CA GLN A 255 -58.47 7.47 17.56
C GLN A 255 -58.66 8.98 17.78
N ALA A 256 -57.57 9.75 17.82
CA ALA A 256 -57.63 11.20 17.97
C ALA A 256 -58.37 11.88 16.81
N ASP A 257 -58.20 11.40 15.57
CA ASP A 257 -58.93 11.95 14.41
C ASP A 257 -60.43 11.66 14.52
N ASN A 258 -60.82 10.46 14.97
CA ASN A 258 -62.21 10.14 15.27
C ASN A 258 -62.79 11.02 16.39
N GLU A 259 -62.06 11.25 17.49
CA GLU A 259 -62.47 12.15 18.57
C GLU A 259 -62.66 13.59 18.07
N VAL A 260 -61.78 14.08 17.18
CA VAL A 260 -61.90 15.41 16.57
C VAL A 260 -63.17 15.48 15.70
N VAL A 261 -63.49 14.42 14.94
CA VAL A 261 -64.73 14.35 14.16
C VAL A 261 -65.95 14.40 15.09
N GLU A 262 -65.99 13.59 16.15
CA GLU A 262 -67.10 13.60 17.13
C GLU A 262 -67.26 14.96 17.80
N LEU A 263 -66.16 15.58 18.24
CA LEU A 263 -66.19 16.92 18.84
C LEU A 263 -66.69 17.97 17.86
N ARG A 264 -66.29 17.91 16.59
CA ARG A 264 -66.82 18.81 15.54
C ARG A 264 -68.32 18.65 15.36
N GLU A 265 -68.83 17.42 15.37
CA GLU A 265 -70.27 17.18 15.31
C GLU A 265 -71.00 17.72 16.55
N ARG A 266 -70.42 17.53 17.75
CA ARG A 266 -70.93 18.06 19.01
C ARG A 266 -70.96 19.59 19.05
N VAL A 267 -69.91 20.24 18.55
CA VAL A 267 -69.87 21.71 18.42
C VAL A 267 -70.97 22.16 17.46
N LYS A 268 -71.13 21.49 16.32
CA LYS A 268 -72.19 21.82 15.34
C LYS A 268 -73.59 21.63 15.92
N SER A 269 -73.83 20.63 16.77
CA SER A 269 -75.13 20.46 17.44
C SER A 269 -75.37 21.55 18.48
N LEU A 270 -74.37 21.87 19.31
CA LEU A 270 -74.46 22.96 20.29
C LEU A 270 -74.67 24.33 19.63
N GLU A 271 -74.01 24.61 18.51
CA GLU A 271 -74.26 25.83 17.73
C GLU A 271 -75.71 25.92 17.23
N LYS A 272 -76.33 24.80 16.84
CA LYS A 272 -77.76 24.75 16.49
C LYS A 272 -78.64 25.04 17.70
N GLU A 273 -78.33 24.46 18.86
CA GLU A 273 -79.06 24.70 20.12
C GLU A 273 -78.93 26.14 20.59
N ILE A 274 -77.73 26.73 20.50
CA ILE A 274 -77.48 28.14 20.78
C ILE A 274 -78.29 29.02 19.83
N LYS A 275 -78.31 28.74 18.53
CA LYS A 275 -79.15 29.49 17.56
C LYS A 275 -80.64 29.39 17.89
N ALA A 276 -81.13 28.21 18.25
CA ALA A 276 -82.52 28.01 18.64
C ALA A 276 -82.88 28.76 19.92
N SER A 277 -82.01 28.69 20.94
CA SER A 277 -82.17 29.40 22.21
C SER A 277 -82.09 30.92 22.02
N THR A 278 -81.16 31.41 21.19
CA THR A 278 -81.04 32.83 20.86
C THR A 278 -82.30 33.33 20.15
N LYS A 279 -82.88 32.53 19.25
CA LYS A 279 -84.15 32.85 18.59
C LYS A 279 -85.29 32.94 19.62
N GLY A 280 -85.40 31.98 20.53
CA GLY A 280 -86.40 32.00 21.61
C GLY A 280 -86.23 33.19 22.58
N ILE A 281 -85.00 33.57 22.91
CA ILE A 281 -84.70 34.77 23.71
C ILE A 281 -85.16 36.03 22.99
N ASN A 282 -84.90 36.15 21.68
CA ASN A 282 -85.34 37.31 20.90
C ASN A 282 -86.86 37.40 20.78
N GLU A 283 -87.56 36.27 20.61
CA GLU A 283 -89.02 36.20 20.62
C GLU A 283 -89.58 36.68 21.97
N THR A 284 -89.06 36.15 23.09
CA THR A 284 -89.45 36.55 24.45
C THR A 284 -89.16 38.03 24.74
N LYS A 285 -88.03 38.55 24.22
CA LYS A 285 -87.66 39.96 24.36
C LYS A 285 -88.62 40.87 23.60
N SER A 286 -89.05 40.48 22.40
CA SER A 286 -90.07 41.20 21.63
C SER A 286 -91.41 41.22 22.37
N GLU A 287 -91.84 40.08 22.93
CA GLU A 287 -93.07 40.01 23.73
C GLU A 287 -93.01 40.91 24.97
N LYS A 288 -91.85 40.97 25.64
CA LYS A 288 -91.62 41.87 26.77
C LYS A 288 -91.72 43.34 26.36
N GLU A 289 -91.09 43.74 25.25
CA GLU A 289 -91.15 45.12 24.75
C GLU A 289 -92.58 45.54 24.39
N ASP A 290 -93.38 44.65 23.79
CA ASP A 290 -94.78 44.92 23.50
C ASP A 290 -95.66 45.02 24.76
N ALA A 291 -95.36 44.21 25.79
CA ALA A 291 -96.01 44.33 27.10
C ALA A 291 -95.66 45.65 27.82
N GLU A 292 -94.41 46.12 27.72
CA GLU A 292 -94.01 47.40 28.29
C GLU A 292 -94.68 48.59 27.60
N LYS A 293 -94.84 48.56 26.28
CA LYS A 293 -95.62 49.58 25.54
C LYS A 293 -97.06 49.66 26.06
N LYS A 294 -97.74 48.51 26.19
CA LYS A 294 -99.11 48.44 26.76
C LYS A 294 -99.17 48.99 28.19
N ARG A 295 -98.17 48.71 29.02
CA ARG A 295 -98.07 49.27 30.39
C ARG A 295 -97.95 50.80 30.37
N THR A 296 -97.14 51.36 29.48
CA THR A 296 -96.97 52.82 29.37
C THR A 296 -98.21 53.55 28.84
N GLU A 297 -98.97 52.94 27.94
CA GLU A 297 -100.27 53.48 27.49
C GLU A 297 -101.31 53.48 28.61
N ALA A 298 -101.39 52.39 29.39
CA ALA A 298 -102.29 52.31 30.54
C ALA A 298 -101.99 53.38 31.61
N LEU A 299 -100.70 53.64 31.88
CA LEU A 299 -100.26 54.69 32.81
C LEU A 299 -100.69 56.10 32.36
N LYS A 300 -100.66 56.39 31.05
CA LYS A 300 -101.14 57.68 30.51
C LYS A 300 -102.65 57.86 30.72
N VAL A 301 -103.43 56.80 30.54
CA VAL A 301 -104.89 56.83 30.76
C VAL A 301 -105.22 57.07 32.24
N VAL A 302 -104.48 56.44 33.16
CA VAL A 302 -104.66 56.65 34.61
C VAL A 302 -104.36 58.10 35.00
N SER A 303 -103.27 58.69 34.50
CA SER A 303 -102.95 60.09 34.78
C SER A 303 -103.99 61.10 34.24
N GLN A 304 -104.71 60.75 33.17
CA GLN A 304 -105.78 61.57 32.63
C GLN A 304 -107.02 61.55 33.55
N ILE A 305 -107.37 60.37 34.07
CA ILE A 305 -108.52 60.16 34.97
C ILE A 305 -108.29 60.83 36.34
N GLU A 306 -107.05 60.88 36.83
CA GLU A 306 -106.71 61.56 38.08
C GLU A 306 -106.85 63.09 37.99
N LEU A 307 -106.60 63.68 36.82
CA LEU A 307 -106.81 65.11 36.56
C LEU A 307 -108.31 65.44 36.51
N ASP A 308 -109.13 64.61 35.86
CA ASP A 308 -110.59 64.78 35.79
C ASP A 308 -111.27 64.65 37.17
N LEU A 309 -110.74 63.79 38.07
CA LEU A 309 -111.23 63.62 39.44
C LEU A 309 -110.95 64.83 40.35
N ARG A 310 -109.93 65.63 40.02
CA ARG A 310 -109.54 66.82 40.78
C ARG A 310 -110.48 67.99 40.46
N ASP A 311 -110.81 68.18 39.18
CA ASP A 311 -111.74 69.22 38.71
C ASP A 311 -113.19 68.99 39.16
N LEU A 312 -113.59 67.74 39.42
CA LEU A 312 -114.92 67.38 39.96
C LEU A 312 -115.07 67.66 41.47
N LYS A 313 -113.98 67.68 42.24
CA LYS A 313 -114.04 67.95 43.70
C LYS A 313 -114.22 69.43 44.02
N ASP A 314 -113.69 70.33 43.20
CA ASP A 314 -113.81 71.78 43.44
C ASP A 314 -115.20 72.33 43.08
N ARG A 315 -115.96 71.65 42.20
CA ARG A 315 -117.37 71.98 41.87
C ARG A 315 -118.39 71.63 42.96
N ILE A 316 -118.06 70.79 43.95
CA ILE A 316 -119.01 70.29 44.97
C ILE A 316 -119.04 71.15 46.24
N SER A 317 -118.09 72.07 46.43
CA SER A 317 -118.00 72.90 47.64
C SER A 317 -118.83 74.19 47.60
N SER A 318 -119.35 74.59 46.42
CA SER A 318 -120.04 75.86 46.20
C SER A 318 -121.57 75.83 46.35
N GLU A 319 -122.22 74.65 46.34
CA GLU A 319 -123.69 74.53 46.44
C GLU A 319 -124.23 74.10 47.82
N LYS A 320 -123.36 73.86 48.82
CA LYS A 320 -123.78 73.46 50.18
C LYS A 320 -124.12 74.65 51.11
N ARG A 321 -124.18 75.88 50.57
CA ARG A 321 -124.35 77.15 51.30
C ARG A 321 -125.72 77.81 51.19
N ALA A 322 -126.73 77.20 50.55
CA ALA A 322 -127.99 77.89 50.30
C ALA A 322 -129.22 76.97 50.33
N LYS A 323 -129.37 76.15 51.37
CA LYS A 323 -130.62 75.42 51.62
C LYS A 323 -130.83 75.17 53.12
N ASP A 324 -131.59 76.05 53.77
CA ASP A 324 -132.24 75.76 55.06
C ASP A 324 -131.30 75.86 56.28
N GLU A 325 -130.91 77.05 56.76
CA GLU A 325 -131.85 78.13 57.09
C GLU A 325 -133.19 77.58 57.65
N ALA A 326 -133.09 76.55 58.49
CA ALA A 326 -134.03 76.31 59.59
C ALA A 326 -133.82 77.45 60.60
N VAL A 327 -134.39 78.59 60.24
CA VAL A 327 -134.08 79.95 60.68
C VAL A 327 -134.52 80.26 62.12
N ARG A 328 -134.89 79.29 62.95
CA ARG A 328 -135.82 79.60 64.06
C ARG A 328 -135.65 78.78 65.35
N GLU A 329 -134.40 78.62 65.78
CA GLU A 329 -134.04 78.72 67.21
C GLU A 329 -133.03 79.87 67.36
N LEU A 330 -133.32 81.07 66.87
CA LEU A 330 -134.04 82.10 67.60
C LEU A 330 -134.06 81.88 69.13
N ASN A 331 -133.18 82.65 69.77
CA ASN A 331 -133.34 83.16 71.13
C ASN A 331 -133.10 82.19 72.27
N SER A 332 -131.83 82.04 72.60
CA SER A 332 -131.33 82.93 73.64
C SER A 332 -129.84 82.92 73.53
N MET A 333 -129.27 84.03 73.07
CA MET A 333 -128.73 84.96 74.04
C MET A 333 -127.66 84.27 74.86
N ARG A 334 -126.42 84.60 74.54
CA ARG A 334 -125.79 85.63 75.36
C ARG A 334 -125.79 85.14 76.80
N LYS A 335 -124.63 84.75 77.26
CA LYS A 335 -123.77 85.83 77.75
C LYS A 335 -122.46 85.28 78.19
N GLU A 336 -121.57 86.24 78.34
CA GLU A 336 -120.53 86.12 79.34
C GLU A 336 -119.60 84.98 78.95
N SER A 337 -119.05 85.10 77.75
CA SER A 337 -118.23 86.27 77.43
C SER A 337 -117.17 86.34 78.52
N GLU A 338 -115.97 86.19 77.98
CA GLU A 338 -115.05 87.29 78.10
C GLU A 338 -114.16 87.24 79.31
N LYS A 339 -113.03 87.82 78.97
CA LYS A 339 -112.39 88.75 79.85
C LYS A 339 -111.82 88.00 81.06
N SER A 340 -110.55 87.72 81.03
CA SER A 340 -109.68 88.76 80.55
C SER A 340 -108.28 88.42 80.88
N LYS A 341 -107.48 89.01 80.01
CA LYS A 341 -106.22 89.59 80.37
C LYS A 341 -105.14 88.53 80.44
N SER A 342 -104.50 88.25 79.31
CA SER A 342 -103.86 89.28 78.49
C SER A 342 -103.14 90.25 79.42
N GLU A 343 -101.87 90.04 79.60
CA GLU A 343 -100.90 91.10 79.41
C GLU A 343 -99.57 90.38 79.24
N LEU A 344 -99.14 90.23 77.99
CA LEU A 344 -98.29 91.21 77.34
C LEU A 344 -96.98 91.41 78.09
N ALA A 345 -95.92 91.10 77.34
CA ALA A 345 -94.67 91.83 77.34
C ALA A 345 -93.70 91.53 78.50
N GLN A 346 -92.67 90.75 78.19
CA GLN A 346 -91.29 91.24 77.99
C GLN A 346 -90.33 90.04 78.00
N ILE A 347 -89.67 89.72 76.88
CA ILE A 347 -88.40 90.29 76.42
C ILE A 347 -87.17 89.81 77.24
N SER A 348 -86.38 88.98 76.57
CA SER A 348 -84.91 88.90 76.57
C SER A 348 -84.16 88.11 77.67
N LYS A 349 -83.16 87.35 77.17
CA LYS A 349 -82.05 86.63 77.85
C LYS A 349 -82.49 85.28 78.45
N VAL A 350 -82.17 84.12 77.87
CA VAL A 350 -80.81 83.62 77.63
C VAL A 350 -80.78 82.66 76.44
N HIS A 351 -80.34 83.17 75.29
CA HIS A 351 -79.91 82.43 74.10
C HIS A 351 -78.36 82.30 74.08
N ALA A 352 -77.71 81.98 75.20
CA ALA A 352 -76.23 81.99 75.22
C ALA A 352 -75.54 80.83 75.95
N ALA A 353 -76.25 79.92 76.63
CA ALA A 353 -75.58 78.90 77.45
C ALA A 353 -75.74 77.45 76.95
N LYS A 354 -76.84 77.10 76.25
CA LYS A 354 -77.20 75.68 76.04
C LYS A 354 -76.87 75.11 74.65
N LEU A 355 -76.46 75.95 73.70
CA LEU A 355 -76.06 75.53 72.35
C LEU A 355 -74.59 75.10 72.24
N LYS A 356 -73.77 75.29 73.29
CA LYS A 356 -72.37 74.83 73.33
C LYS A 356 -72.17 73.44 73.93
N GLU A 357 -73.13 72.90 74.67
CA GLU A 357 -73.00 71.54 75.26
C GLU A 357 -73.38 70.43 74.26
N GLU A 358 -74.10 70.74 73.19
CA GLU A 358 -74.58 69.73 72.23
C GLU A 358 -73.56 69.42 71.12
N GLU A 359 -72.70 70.40 70.74
CA GLU A 359 -71.65 70.20 69.73
C GLU A 359 -70.45 69.38 70.25
N ASP A 360 -70.16 69.43 71.55
CA ASP A 360 -69.06 68.67 72.17
C ASP A 360 -69.41 67.18 72.36
N ILE A 361 -70.69 66.84 72.49
CA ILE A 361 -71.14 65.45 72.69
C ILE A 361 -71.21 64.69 71.35
N SER A 362 -71.52 65.36 70.24
CA SER A 362 -71.60 64.72 68.92
C SER A 362 -70.23 64.32 68.35
N LYS A 363 -69.15 65.02 68.73
CA LYS A 363 -67.76 64.66 68.35
C LYS A 363 -67.19 63.48 69.14
N SER A 364 -67.68 63.20 70.35
CA SER A 364 -67.25 62.06 71.19
C SER A 364 -67.88 60.72 70.77
N ILE A 365 -69.10 60.75 70.23
CA ILE A 365 -69.85 59.54 69.83
C ILE A 365 -69.27 58.92 68.56
N MET A 366 -68.89 59.72 67.56
CA MET A 366 -68.29 59.24 66.30
C MET A 366 -66.91 58.57 66.50
N ASP A 367 -66.13 59.02 67.48
CA ASP A 367 -64.80 58.47 67.78
C ASP A 367 -64.89 57.17 68.62
N ARG A 368 -65.98 57.01 69.39
CA ARG A 368 -66.28 55.76 70.12
C ARG A 368 -66.90 54.69 69.23
N GLU A 369 -67.74 55.04 68.25
CA GLU A 369 -68.32 54.07 67.29
C GLU A 369 -67.29 53.51 66.31
N LYS A 370 -66.32 54.33 65.87
CA LYS A 370 -65.16 53.85 65.08
C LYS A 370 -64.27 52.89 65.87
N ARG A 371 -64.09 53.13 67.18
CA ARG A 371 -63.37 52.20 68.08
C ARG A 371 -64.15 50.90 68.35
N LEU A 372 -65.48 50.96 68.38
CA LEU A 372 -66.34 49.78 68.56
C LEU A 372 -66.33 48.86 67.32
N SER A 373 -66.39 49.44 66.11
CA SER A 373 -66.38 48.69 64.84
C SER A 373 -65.04 47.96 64.57
N ILE A 374 -63.91 48.57 64.94
CA ILE A 374 -62.57 47.97 64.82
C ILE A 374 -62.36 46.85 65.86
N LEU A 375 -63.01 46.94 67.03
CA LEU A 375 -62.99 45.87 68.05
C LEU A 375 -63.87 44.68 67.65
N TYR A 376 -65.04 44.91 67.05
CA TYR A 376 -65.90 43.83 66.55
C TYR A 376 -65.30 43.06 65.36
N GLN A 377 -64.51 43.71 64.49
CA GLN A 377 -63.78 43.00 63.43
C GLN A 377 -62.54 42.21 63.93
N LYS A 378 -62.00 42.53 65.12
CA LYS A 378 -60.94 41.73 65.76
C LYS A 378 -61.46 40.59 66.66
N GLN A 379 -62.77 40.49 66.86
CA GLN A 379 -63.43 39.47 67.67
C GLN A 379 -64.12 38.40 66.79
N GLY A 380 -63.46 37.97 65.71
CA GLY A 380 -63.95 36.95 64.77
C GLY A 380 -63.13 35.65 64.72
N ARG A 381 -62.22 35.42 65.67
CA ARG A 381 -61.39 34.19 65.77
C ARG A 381 -61.30 33.64 67.21
N ALA A 382 -62.35 33.80 68.01
CA ALA A 382 -62.36 33.35 69.41
C ALA A 382 -63.60 32.49 69.77
N THR A 383 -64.09 31.69 68.83
CA THR A 383 -65.18 30.73 69.08
C THR A 383 -64.89 29.35 68.47
N GLN A 384 -63.67 28.83 68.67
CA GLN A 384 -63.38 27.43 68.34
C GLN A 384 -63.03 26.55 69.54
N PHE A 385 -62.75 27.10 70.73
CA PHE A 385 -62.43 26.28 71.90
C PHE A 385 -63.04 26.88 73.18
N LYS A 386 -63.73 26.04 73.96
CA LYS A 386 -64.47 26.43 75.17
C LYS A 386 -63.59 26.64 76.43
N ASN A 387 -62.30 26.25 76.39
CA ASN A 387 -61.42 26.22 77.56
C ASN A 387 -59.95 26.39 77.13
N GLU A 388 -59.08 26.93 78.01
CA GLU A 388 -57.64 27.10 77.76
C GLU A 388 -56.91 25.77 77.51
N ALA A 389 -57.33 24.69 78.19
CA ALA A 389 -56.81 23.34 77.98
C ALA A 389 -57.07 22.79 76.56
N ALA A 390 -58.24 23.08 75.97
CA ALA A 390 -58.59 22.60 74.63
C ALA A 390 -57.82 23.33 73.51
N ARG A 391 -57.47 24.60 73.75
CA ARG A 391 -56.55 25.39 72.90
C ARG A 391 -55.14 24.79 72.94
N ASP A 392 -54.64 24.52 74.14
CA ASP A 392 -53.28 24.00 74.32
C ASP A 392 -53.12 22.57 73.80
N GLU A 393 -54.17 21.74 73.87
CA GLU A 393 -54.14 20.39 73.30
C GLU A 393 -54.19 20.40 71.77
N TRP A 394 -54.96 21.30 71.16
CA TRP A 394 -54.95 21.51 69.71
C TRP A 394 -53.59 22.07 69.23
N LEU A 395 -53.04 23.07 69.93
CA LEU A 395 -51.72 23.63 69.62
C LEU A 395 -50.60 22.59 69.79
N ARG A 396 -50.64 21.74 70.82
CA ARG A 396 -49.67 20.65 70.98
C ARG A 396 -49.76 19.62 69.86
N LYS A 397 -50.97 19.32 69.38
CA LYS A 397 -51.18 18.40 68.25
C LYS A 397 -50.66 18.98 66.94
N GLU A 398 -50.92 20.26 66.69
CA GLU A 398 -50.42 20.98 65.51
C GLU A 398 -48.90 21.15 65.54
N ILE A 399 -48.32 21.47 66.71
CA ILE A 399 -46.86 21.50 66.90
C ILE A 399 -46.25 20.12 66.66
N HIS A 400 -46.88 19.06 67.15
CA HIS A 400 -46.39 17.69 66.94
C HIS A 400 -46.44 17.26 65.47
N ASP A 401 -47.53 17.59 64.75
CA ASP A 401 -47.63 17.32 63.32
C ASP A 401 -46.62 18.14 62.51
N LEU A 402 -46.40 19.40 62.87
CA LEU A 402 -45.36 20.25 62.27
C LEU A 402 -43.95 19.74 62.57
N GLU A 403 -43.67 19.29 63.80
CA GLU A 403 -42.38 18.68 64.17
C GLU A 403 -42.11 17.39 63.40
N ARG A 404 -43.14 16.57 63.15
CA ARG A 404 -43.03 15.36 62.31
C ARG A 404 -42.67 15.71 60.87
N VAL A 405 -43.30 16.74 60.30
CA VAL A 405 -42.98 17.25 58.96
C VAL A 405 -41.56 17.84 58.92
N LEU A 406 -41.14 18.56 59.96
CA LEU A 406 -39.82 19.16 60.06
C LEU A 406 -38.71 18.09 60.16
N LEU A 407 -38.95 17.01 60.92
CA LEU A 407 -38.06 15.85 60.98
C LEU A 407 -37.94 15.12 59.64
N SER A 408 -39.07 14.94 58.93
CA SER A 408 -39.08 14.36 57.58
C SER A 408 -38.26 15.20 56.60
N ASN A 409 -38.46 16.52 56.62
CA ASN A 409 -37.76 17.44 55.72
C ASN A 409 -36.26 17.52 56.04
N ARG A 410 -35.87 17.55 57.33
CA ARG A 410 -34.44 17.49 57.72
C ARG A 410 -33.76 16.20 57.29
N LYS A 411 -34.48 15.08 57.31
CA LYS A 411 -33.95 13.79 56.83
C LYS A 411 -33.76 13.80 55.30
N GLN A 412 -34.69 14.39 54.55
CA GLN A 412 -34.53 14.58 53.11
C GLN A 412 -33.38 15.55 52.77
N GLU A 413 -33.23 16.64 53.54
CA GLU A 413 -32.13 17.59 53.37
C GLU A 413 -30.76 16.92 53.57
N SER A 414 -30.61 16.10 54.61
CA SER A 414 -29.38 15.32 54.86
C SER A 414 -29.06 14.34 53.73
N LEU A 415 -30.06 13.63 53.19
CA LEU A 415 -29.85 12.70 52.07
C LEU A 415 -29.43 13.43 50.79
N LEU A 416 -30.07 14.56 50.49
CA LEU A 416 -29.72 15.40 49.34
C LEU A 416 -28.32 16.03 49.48
N GLN A 417 -27.90 16.37 50.71
CA GLN A 417 -26.54 16.86 50.96
C GLN A 417 -25.49 15.77 50.72
N GLU A 418 -25.71 14.53 51.18
CA GLU A 418 -24.82 13.40 50.87
C GLU A 418 -24.74 13.11 49.37
N GLU A 419 -25.87 13.16 48.68
CA GLU A 419 -25.96 12.91 47.23
C GLU A 419 -25.24 14.02 46.43
N SER A 420 -25.41 15.28 46.85
CA SER A 420 -24.67 16.42 46.29
C SER A 420 -23.16 16.30 46.50
N GLN A 421 -22.73 15.81 47.66
CA GLN A 421 -21.31 15.61 47.96
C GLN A 421 -20.70 14.49 47.10
N LYS A 422 -21.42 13.37 46.94
CA LYS A 422 -21.00 12.26 46.05
C LYS A 422 -20.86 12.73 44.60
N LEU A 423 -21.83 13.50 44.11
CA LEU A 423 -21.80 14.06 42.75
C LEU A 423 -20.62 15.02 42.56
N LYS A 424 -20.28 15.84 43.57
CA LYS A 424 -19.08 16.70 43.52
C LYS A 424 -17.79 15.91 43.43
N ASP A 425 -17.67 14.83 44.20
CA ASP A 425 -16.49 13.96 44.16
C ASP A 425 -16.36 13.25 42.81
N GLU A 426 -17.49 12.85 42.21
CA GLU A 426 -17.54 12.21 40.89
C GLU A 426 -17.17 13.20 39.77
N ILE A 427 -17.68 14.43 39.84
CA ILE A 427 -17.29 15.53 38.94
C ILE A 427 -15.79 15.82 39.03
N ASN A 428 -15.21 15.87 40.23
CA ASN A 428 -13.77 16.08 40.40
C ASN A 428 -12.94 14.94 39.80
N LYS A 429 -13.36 13.68 39.97
CA LYS A 429 -12.70 12.52 39.35
C LYS A 429 -12.74 12.60 37.82
N LEU A 430 -13.91 12.92 37.25
CA LEU A 430 -14.08 13.08 35.81
C LEU A 430 -13.26 14.23 35.26
N THR A 431 -13.20 15.36 35.97
CA THR A 431 -12.41 16.54 35.58
C THR A 431 -10.92 16.21 35.51
N ASN A 432 -10.39 15.53 36.52
CA ASN A 432 -8.99 15.08 36.53
C ASN A 432 -8.70 14.07 35.40
N HIS A 433 -9.66 13.19 35.09
CA HIS A 433 -9.53 12.25 33.98
C HIS A 433 -9.49 12.97 32.61
N ILE A 434 -10.33 13.99 32.43
CA ILE A 434 -10.34 14.82 31.22
C ILE A 434 -9.03 15.60 31.06
N GLU A 435 -8.47 16.17 32.13
CA GLU A 435 -7.18 16.87 32.07
C GLU A 435 -6.02 15.92 31.72
N SER A 436 -6.01 14.72 32.31
CA SER A 436 -5.05 13.67 31.97
C SER A 436 -5.12 13.31 30.48
N ARG A 437 -6.32 13.10 29.94
CA ARG A 437 -6.52 12.78 28.51
C ARG A 437 -6.17 13.94 27.58
N ARG A 438 -6.45 15.19 27.97
CA ARG A 438 -6.03 16.38 27.22
C ARG A 438 -4.51 16.52 27.14
N SER A 439 -3.81 16.29 28.25
CA SER A 439 -2.34 16.26 28.30
C SER A 439 -1.77 15.18 27.37
N GLU A 440 -2.38 14.00 27.37
CA GLU A 440 -1.97 12.88 26.52
C GLU A 440 -2.22 13.16 25.03
N SER A 441 -3.40 13.73 24.69
CA SER A 441 -3.72 14.18 23.33
C SER A 441 -2.75 15.23 22.82
N SER A 442 -2.42 16.23 23.64
CA SER A 442 -1.46 17.29 23.28
C SER A 442 -0.06 16.72 22.99
N LYS A 443 0.41 15.73 23.78
CA LYS A 443 1.67 15.03 23.50
C LYS A 443 1.63 14.27 22.18
N LEU A 444 0.53 13.58 21.90
CA LEU A 444 0.34 12.84 20.66
C LEU A 444 0.26 13.77 19.44
N GLU A 445 -0.41 14.91 19.56
CA GLU A 445 -0.47 15.95 18.52
C GLU A 445 0.91 16.53 18.21
N ALA A 446 1.74 16.78 19.23
CA ALA A 446 3.11 17.24 19.04
C ALA A 446 3.97 16.21 18.29
N VAL A 447 3.84 14.92 18.62
CA VAL A 447 4.54 13.83 17.92
C VAL A 447 4.04 13.68 16.47
N LEU A 448 2.73 13.84 16.24
CA LEU A 448 2.14 13.81 14.90
C LEU A 448 2.64 14.96 14.02
N ALA A 449 2.71 16.17 14.57
CA ALA A 449 3.23 17.34 13.88
C ALA A 449 4.71 17.16 13.48
N ASP A 450 5.52 16.59 14.38
CA ASP A 450 6.93 16.29 14.11
C ASP A 450 7.09 15.23 12.99
N LYS A 451 6.30 14.15 13.05
CA LYS A 451 6.27 13.13 11.99
C LYS A 451 5.78 13.67 10.64
N GLN A 452 4.78 14.56 10.63
CA GLN A 452 4.33 15.23 9.40
C GLN A 452 5.40 16.14 8.81
N LYS A 453 6.17 16.84 9.66
CA LYS A 453 7.30 17.66 9.20
C LYS A 453 8.38 16.80 8.55
N HIS A 454 8.76 15.69 9.20
CA HIS A 454 9.70 14.72 8.61
C HIS A 454 9.19 14.12 7.30
N HIS A 455 7.91 13.77 7.22
CA HIS A 455 7.30 13.24 5.99
C HIS A 455 7.37 14.26 4.84
N ASN A 456 7.09 15.53 5.12
CA ASN A 456 7.16 16.60 4.14
C ASN A 456 8.59 16.86 3.67
N ASP A 457 9.57 16.82 4.58
CA ASP A 457 10.99 16.99 4.23
C ASP A 457 11.50 15.82 3.36
N PHE A 458 11.15 14.57 3.70
CA PHE A 458 11.48 13.42 2.87
C PHE A 458 10.79 13.47 1.50
N THR A 459 9.55 13.97 1.44
CA THR A 459 8.84 14.14 0.16
C THR A 459 9.51 15.19 -0.72
N LYS A 460 9.99 16.30 -0.15
CA LYS A 460 10.78 17.30 -0.87
C LYS A 460 12.09 16.73 -1.39
N GLN A 461 12.84 15.99 -0.56
CA GLN A 461 14.09 15.34 -0.96
C GLN A 461 13.86 14.32 -2.08
N LYS A 462 12.80 13.51 -1.98
CA LYS A 462 12.41 12.56 -3.02
C LYS A 462 12.13 13.28 -4.35
N ASN A 463 11.36 14.36 -4.33
CA ASN A 463 11.03 15.10 -5.55
C ASN A 463 12.27 15.75 -6.17
N ALA A 464 13.16 16.33 -5.36
CA ALA A 464 14.42 16.89 -5.83
C ALA A 464 15.31 15.83 -6.53
N LEU A 465 15.50 14.67 -5.90
CA LEU A 465 16.24 13.55 -6.50
C LEU A 465 15.58 13.01 -7.77
N GLN A 466 14.25 13.02 -7.82
CA GLN A 466 13.50 12.59 -9.00
C GLN A 466 13.66 13.57 -10.17
N ASP A 467 13.76 14.87 -9.89
CA ASP A 467 14.00 15.88 -10.91
C ASP A 467 15.46 15.89 -11.39
N GLU A 468 16.43 15.69 -10.49
CA GLU A 468 17.83 15.43 -10.88
C GLU A 468 17.96 14.19 -11.76
N ARG A 469 17.28 13.11 -11.41
CA ARG A 469 17.26 11.90 -12.26
C ARG A 469 16.69 12.19 -13.64
N LYS A 470 15.66 13.02 -13.76
CA LYS A 470 15.10 13.42 -15.07
C LYS A 470 16.06 14.29 -15.86
N SER A 471 16.82 15.19 -15.22
CA SER A 471 17.81 16.01 -15.94
C SER A 471 18.94 15.13 -16.48
N PHE A 472 19.48 14.22 -15.66
CA PHE A 472 20.50 13.27 -16.14
C PHE A 472 19.99 12.37 -17.26
N TRP A 473 18.75 11.90 -17.19
CA TRP A 473 18.16 11.10 -18.27
C TRP A 473 17.99 11.89 -19.58
N LYS A 474 17.68 13.19 -19.49
CA LYS A 474 17.64 14.08 -20.68
C LYS A 474 19.02 14.30 -21.27
N GLU A 475 20.03 14.51 -20.42
CA GLU A 475 21.43 14.66 -20.84
C GLU A 475 21.95 13.37 -21.50
N GLU A 476 21.70 12.22 -20.89
CA GLU A 476 22.05 10.91 -21.42
C GLU A 476 21.41 10.69 -22.79
N ASN A 477 20.12 11.01 -22.94
CA ASN A 477 19.45 10.91 -24.24
C ASN A 477 19.99 11.89 -25.27
N SER A 478 20.34 13.13 -24.89
CA SER A 478 20.94 14.09 -25.84
C SER A 478 22.32 13.66 -26.30
N VAL A 479 23.14 13.14 -25.38
CA VAL A 479 24.48 12.62 -25.69
C VAL A 479 24.37 11.37 -26.55
N THR A 480 23.42 10.48 -26.25
CA THR A 480 23.19 9.27 -27.06
C THR A 480 22.74 9.64 -28.47
N ALA A 481 21.82 10.61 -28.62
CA ALA A 481 21.39 11.10 -29.93
C ALA A 481 22.53 11.77 -30.70
N GLU A 482 23.41 12.50 -30.02
CA GLU A 482 24.60 13.12 -30.63
C GLU A 482 25.62 12.06 -31.07
N ILE A 483 25.86 11.03 -30.24
CA ILE A 483 26.69 9.88 -30.59
C ILE A 483 26.15 9.16 -31.82
N ASP A 484 24.85 8.90 -31.88
CA ASP A 484 24.24 8.19 -33.01
C ASP A 484 24.26 9.04 -34.28
N ARG A 485 24.05 10.36 -34.17
CA ARG A 485 24.25 11.30 -35.29
C ARG A 485 25.70 11.30 -35.78
N LEU A 486 26.68 11.38 -34.88
CA LEU A 486 28.10 11.35 -35.23
C LEU A 486 28.51 10.01 -35.86
N LYS A 487 27.95 8.88 -35.40
CA LYS A 487 28.15 7.57 -36.03
C LYS A 487 27.57 7.55 -37.44
N GLU A 488 26.36 8.07 -37.65
CA GLU A 488 25.77 8.17 -38.98
C GLU A 488 26.60 9.05 -39.91
N ASP A 489 27.07 10.20 -39.42
CA ASP A 489 27.90 11.12 -40.20
C ASP A 489 29.27 10.51 -40.51
N LEU A 490 29.86 9.75 -39.58
CA LEU A 490 31.08 8.96 -39.80
C LEU A 490 30.86 7.89 -40.88
N VAL A 491 29.75 7.14 -40.81
CA VAL A 491 29.41 6.13 -41.82
C VAL A 491 29.18 6.77 -43.19
N LYS A 492 28.55 7.95 -43.26
CA LYS A 492 28.37 8.70 -44.51
C LYS A 492 29.72 9.19 -45.06
N ALA A 493 30.56 9.78 -44.23
CA ALA A 493 31.89 10.25 -44.61
C ALA A 493 32.77 9.09 -45.10
N GLN A 494 32.75 7.94 -44.39
CA GLN A 494 33.48 6.74 -44.77
C GLN A 494 32.95 6.16 -46.10
N LYS A 495 31.62 6.13 -46.30
CA LYS A 495 31.03 5.72 -47.60
C LYS A 495 31.39 6.67 -48.74
N SER A 496 31.48 7.97 -48.49
CA SER A 496 31.92 8.97 -49.48
C SER A 496 33.39 8.78 -49.83
N LEU A 497 34.25 8.54 -48.83
CA LEU A 497 35.66 8.20 -49.03
C LEU A 497 35.82 6.87 -49.82
N ASP A 498 35.00 5.87 -49.49
CA ASP A 498 34.95 4.57 -50.18
C ASP A 498 34.46 4.67 -51.64
N HIS A 499 33.69 5.71 -52.00
CA HIS A 499 33.26 6.00 -53.37
C HIS A 499 34.28 6.83 -54.15
N ALA A 500 35.03 7.71 -53.47
CA ALA A 500 36.09 8.52 -54.07
C ALA A 500 37.37 7.72 -54.35
N THR A 501 37.57 6.57 -53.70
CA THR A 501 38.75 5.71 -53.86
C THR A 501 38.54 4.62 -54.93
N PRO A 502 39.51 4.37 -55.83
CA PRO A 502 39.45 3.29 -56.80
C PRO A 502 39.28 1.90 -56.14
N GLY A 503 38.45 1.04 -56.73
CA GLY A 503 37.98 -0.22 -56.11
C GLY A 503 39.07 -1.24 -55.76
N ASP A 504 40.26 -1.13 -56.37
CA ASP A 504 41.40 -2.02 -56.11
C ASP A 504 42.18 -1.58 -54.86
N ILE A 505 42.35 -0.27 -54.66
CA ILE A 505 42.95 0.31 -53.45
C ILE A 505 42.04 0.07 -52.24
N ARG A 506 40.73 0.21 -52.43
CA ARG A 506 39.71 -0.07 -51.40
C ARG A 506 39.71 -1.51 -50.90
N ARG A 507 39.87 -2.49 -51.80
CA ARG A 507 39.98 -3.91 -51.43
C ARG A 507 41.28 -4.20 -50.70
N GLY A 508 42.38 -3.55 -51.11
CA GLY A 508 43.67 -3.63 -50.42
C GLY A 508 43.60 -3.12 -48.98
N LEU A 509 43.14 -1.88 -48.77
CA LEU A 509 43.06 -1.25 -47.45
C LEU A 509 42.14 -2.01 -46.48
N ASN A 510 40.95 -2.43 -46.93
CA ASN A 510 40.04 -3.22 -46.09
C ASN A 510 40.59 -4.60 -45.72
N SER A 511 41.36 -5.23 -46.62
CA SER A 511 42.01 -6.51 -46.34
C SER A 511 43.13 -6.35 -45.30
N VAL A 512 43.92 -5.27 -45.39
CA VAL A 512 44.98 -4.96 -44.42
C VAL A 512 44.38 -4.68 -43.03
N SER A 513 43.35 -3.83 -42.93
CA SER A 513 42.66 -3.55 -41.66
C SER A 513 42.03 -4.79 -41.03
N ARG A 514 41.47 -5.70 -41.85
CA ARG A 514 40.93 -6.98 -41.39
C ARG A 514 42.02 -7.93 -40.90
N ILE A 515 43.13 -8.06 -41.63
CA ILE A 515 44.26 -8.93 -41.25
C ILE A 515 44.88 -8.46 -39.92
N ILE A 516 45.04 -7.15 -39.72
CA ILE A 516 45.55 -6.57 -38.48
C ILE A 516 44.62 -6.90 -37.30
N ARG A 517 43.30 -6.79 -37.50
CA ARG A 517 42.30 -7.13 -36.46
C ARG A 517 42.26 -8.62 -36.14
N ASP A 518 42.32 -9.48 -37.16
CA ASP A 518 42.22 -10.93 -37.00
C ASP A 518 43.50 -11.55 -36.43
N HIS A 519 44.67 -10.94 -36.66
CA HIS A 519 45.98 -11.47 -36.24
C HIS A 519 46.69 -10.64 -35.14
N GLY A 520 46.09 -9.53 -34.68
CA GLY A 520 46.61 -8.72 -33.57
C GLY A 520 48.00 -8.13 -33.82
N ILE A 521 48.30 -7.70 -35.05
CA ILE A 521 49.62 -7.21 -35.44
C ILE A 521 49.82 -5.77 -34.93
N GLY A 522 50.76 -5.57 -34.00
CA GLY A 522 51.13 -4.24 -33.51
C GLY A 522 52.15 -3.52 -34.40
N GLY A 523 52.14 -2.18 -34.40
CA GLY A 523 53.10 -1.33 -35.12
C GLY A 523 52.65 -0.83 -36.50
N VAL A 524 51.38 -1.05 -36.88
CA VAL A 524 50.78 -0.47 -38.09
C VAL A 524 49.93 0.74 -37.69
N PHE A 525 50.27 1.91 -38.23
CA PHE A 525 49.67 3.19 -37.86
C PHE A 525 48.62 3.70 -38.86
N GLY A 526 48.24 2.88 -39.84
CA GLY A 526 47.26 3.25 -40.88
C GLY A 526 47.91 3.81 -42.16
N PRO A 527 47.09 4.23 -43.15
CA PRO A 527 47.56 4.93 -44.35
C PRO A 527 48.28 6.24 -43.99
N VAL A 528 49.31 6.61 -44.75
CA VAL A 528 50.10 7.85 -44.51
C VAL A 528 49.21 9.10 -44.48
N LEU A 529 48.12 9.11 -45.24
CA LEU A 529 47.15 10.21 -45.26
C LEU A 529 46.45 10.43 -43.90
N GLU A 530 46.25 9.38 -43.10
CA GLU A 530 45.64 9.48 -41.76
C GLU A 530 46.63 9.95 -40.69
N LEU A 531 47.92 10.03 -41.02
CA LEU A 531 49.01 10.41 -40.10
C LEU A 531 49.50 11.85 -40.28
N VAL A 532 48.93 12.57 -41.25
CA VAL A 532 49.30 13.96 -41.56
C VAL A 532 48.14 14.87 -41.17
N ASP A 533 48.35 15.71 -40.17
CA ASP A 533 47.38 16.72 -39.71
C ASP A 533 47.76 18.08 -40.31
N CYS A 534 46.87 18.70 -41.10
CA CYS A 534 47.12 19.99 -41.74
C CYS A 534 45.88 20.87 -41.75
N GLU A 535 46.06 22.20 -41.64
CA GLU A 535 44.96 23.17 -41.73
C GLU A 535 44.26 23.10 -43.10
N GLU A 536 42.94 23.28 -43.15
CA GLU A 536 42.09 23.11 -44.34
C GLU A 536 42.60 23.86 -45.59
N LYS A 537 43.30 24.99 -45.39
CA LYS A 537 43.86 25.82 -46.47
C LYS A 537 44.98 25.13 -47.24
N PHE A 538 45.60 24.09 -46.69
CA PHE A 538 46.75 23.39 -47.27
C PHE A 538 46.44 21.97 -47.76
N PHE A 539 45.20 21.48 -47.63
CA PHE A 539 44.84 20.10 -48.04
C PHE A 539 45.21 19.78 -49.49
N THR A 540 44.91 20.68 -50.43
CA THR A 540 45.19 20.45 -51.86
C THR A 540 46.69 20.34 -52.15
N ALA A 541 47.54 21.04 -51.39
CA ALA A 541 48.99 20.96 -51.55
C ALA A 541 49.55 19.65 -50.98
N VAL A 542 49.03 19.19 -49.83
CA VAL A 542 49.44 17.93 -49.19
C VAL A 542 48.96 16.71 -49.99
N GLU A 543 47.82 16.79 -50.67
CA GLU A 543 47.29 15.70 -51.51
C GLU A 543 48.12 15.43 -52.77
N LEU A 544 48.77 16.47 -53.33
CA LEU A 544 49.55 16.38 -54.57
C LEU A 544 50.99 15.88 -54.37
N VAL A 545 51.55 16.01 -53.16
CA VAL A 545 52.96 15.68 -52.85
C VAL A 545 53.27 14.17 -52.79
N PRO A 546 52.38 13.26 -52.33
CA PRO A 546 52.70 11.83 -52.21
C PRO A 546 52.64 11.05 -53.52
N CYS A 547 52.09 11.64 -54.60
CA CYS A 547 51.88 10.96 -55.89
C CYS A 547 53.08 11.06 -56.86
N GLY A 548 54.22 11.60 -56.41
CA GLY A 548 55.47 11.64 -57.18
C GLY A 548 56.43 10.54 -56.74
N GLY A 549 56.30 9.35 -57.33
CA GLY A 549 57.20 8.21 -57.12
C GLY A 549 56.83 7.01 -57.96
#